data_AF-A0A4V3CCX9-F1
#
_entry.id   AF-A0A4V3CCX9-F1
#
_cell.length_a   1.000
_cell.length_b   1.000
_cell.length_c   1.000
_cell.angle_alpha   90.00
_cell.angle_beta   90.00
_cell.angle_gamma   90.00
#
_symmetry.space_group_name_H-M   'P 1'
#
loop_
_entity.id
_entity.type
_entity.pdbx_description
1 polymer ?
#
loop_
_entity_poly.entity_id
_entity_poly.type
_entity_poly.pdbx_seq_one_letter_code
_entity_poly.pdbx_strand_id
1 'polypeptide(L)'
;MQKITKNFVKKSFEKATENYSNAIENIGLWESEKYVINKYFDKDKSILDVGCGAGRTTFNLYEMGYKNIIGELAPLILDKL
;
A
#
# COMPACT_ATOMS: atom_id res chain seq x y z
N MET A 1 -18.88 2.50 -27.20
CA MET A 1 -18.00 2.14 -26.07
C MET A 1 -18.87 1.98 -24.83
N GLN A 2 -18.89 0.80 -24.19
CA GLN A 2 -19.62 0.65 -22.93
C GLN A 2 -18.90 1.42 -21.82
N LYS A 3 -19.66 2.13 -20.98
CA LYS A 3 -19.10 2.83 -19.83
C LYS A 3 -18.75 1.81 -18.74
N ILE A 4 -17.53 1.90 -18.22
CA ILE A 4 -17.12 1.16 -17.03
C ILE A 4 -17.93 1.67 -15.83
N THR A 5 -18.45 0.75 -15.02
CA THR A 5 -19.18 1.07 -13.80
C THR A 5 -18.27 0.98 -12.57
N LYS A 6 -18.59 1.71 -11.50
CA LYS A 6 -17.87 1.60 -10.22
C LYS A 6 -17.85 0.16 -9.69
N ASN A 7 -18.96 -0.57 -9.87
CA ASN A 7 -19.07 -1.95 -9.40
C ASN A 7 -18.12 -2.90 -10.16
N PHE A 8 -17.98 -2.70 -11.48
CA PHE A 8 -17.00 -3.44 -12.27
C PHE A 8 -15.59 -3.20 -11.72
N VAL A 9 -15.19 -1.95 -11.52
CA VAL A 9 -13.86 -1.60 -10.99
C VAL A 9 -13.64 -2.22 -9.61
N LYS A 10 -14.59 -2.07 -8.68
CA LYS A 10 -14.52 -2.66 -7.34
C LYS A 10 -14.27 -4.18 -7.42
N LYS A 11 -15.08 -4.89 -8.20
CA LYS A 11 -14.96 -6.33 -8.40
C LYS A 11 -13.63 -6.75 -9.02
N SER A 12 -13.09 -5.96 -9.95
CA SER A 12 -11.79 -6.24 -10.57
C SER A 12 -10.62 -6.19 -9.60
N PHE A 13 -10.71 -5.43 -8.51
CA PHE A 13 -9.63 -5.28 -7.52
C PHE A 13 -9.83 -6.09 -6.23
N GLU A 14 -11.01 -6.70 -6.00
CA GLU A 14 -11.33 -7.41 -4.76
C GLU A 14 -10.27 -8.45 -4.34
N LYS A 15 -9.83 -9.31 -5.28
CA LYS A 15 -8.85 -10.35 -4.98
C LYS A 15 -7.46 -9.78 -4.73
N ALA A 16 -7.08 -8.74 -5.47
CA ALA A 16 -5.82 -8.04 -5.25
C ALA A 16 -5.80 -7.43 -3.85
N THR A 17 -6.87 -6.72 -3.45
CA THR A 17 -7.00 -6.16 -2.10
C THR A 17 -6.83 -7.23 -1.03
N GLU A 18 -7.50 -8.38 -1.14
CA GLU A 18 -7.35 -9.49 -0.18
C GLU A 18 -5.90 -10.00 -0.11
N ASN A 19 -5.29 -10.31 -1.26
CA ASN A 19 -3.93 -10.82 -1.33
C ASN A 19 -2.91 -9.84 -0.72
N TYR A 20 -3.04 -8.54 -1.05
CA TYR A 20 -2.12 -7.52 -0.56
C TYR A 20 -2.36 -7.14 0.90
N SER A 21 -3.57 -7.33 1.42
CA SER A 21 -3.84 -7.21 2.86
C SER A 21 -3.12 -8.33 3.63
N ASN A 22 -3.28 -9.58 3.19
CA ASN A 22 -2.57 -10.71 3.80
C ASN A 22 -1.04 -10.59 3.68
N ALA A 23 -0.56 -9.97 2.60
CA ALA A 23 0.87 -9.75 2.38
C ALA A 23 1.49 -8.73 3.36
N ILE A 24 0.70 -7.90 4.06
CA ILE A 24 1.23 -6.95 5.05
C ILE A 24 2.04 -7.70 6.11
N GLU A 25 1.47 -8.76 6.68
CA GLU A 25 2.08 -9.53 7.76
C GLU A 25 2.96 -10.67 7.22
N ASN A 26 2.51 -11.36 6.17
CA ASN A 26 3.16 -12.61 5.71
C ASN A 26 4.36 -12.38 4.80
N ILE A 27 4.44 -11.20 4.15
CA ILE A 27 5.51 -10.87 3.20
C ILE A 27 6.26 -9.63 3.66
N GLY A 28 5.54 -8.63 4.17
CA GLY A 28 6.11 -7.35 4.52
C GLY A 28 6.72 -6.64 3.31
N LEU A 29 7.88 -6.02 3.48
CA LEU A 29 8.70 -5.49 2.37
C LEU A 29 9.66 -6.56 1.84
N TRP A 30 9.83 -6.60 0.52
CA TRP A 30 10.89 -7.38 -0.11
C TRP A 30 12.26 -6.78 0.19
N GLU A 31 13.31 -7.60 0.15
CA GLU A 31 14.67 -7.15 0.42
C GLU A 31 15.16 -6.08 -0.58
N SER A 32 14.73 -6.16 -1.84
CA SER A 32 15.01 -5.12 -2.83
C SER A 32 14.35 -3.77 -2.47
N GLU A 33 13.13 -3.81 -1.94
CA GLU A 33 12.40 -2.62 -1.49
C GLU A 33 13.11 -1.99 -0.29
N LYS A 34 13.46 -2.81 0.71
CA LYS A 34 14.22 -2.38 1.89
C LYS A 34 15.53 -1.72 1.49
N TYR A 35 16.27 -2.31 0.54
CA TYR A 35 17.52 -1.76 0.05
C TYR A 35 17.34 -0.38 -0.58
N VAL A 36 16.40 -0.24 -1.52
CA VAL A 36 16.14 1.03 -2.22
C VAL A 36 15.68 2.10 -1.23
N ILE A 37 14.74 1.75 -0.35
CA ILE A 37 14.19 2.68 0.64
C ILE A 37 15.29 3.19 1.57
N ASN A 38 16.06 2.30 2.20
CA ASN A 38 17.13 2.69 3.11
C ASN A 38 18.27 3.48 2.43
N LYS A 39 18.46 3.28 1.13
CA LYS A 39 19.51 3.98 0.37
C LYS A 39 19.14 5.42 0.03
N TYR A 40 17.86 5.67 -0.27
CA TYR A 40 17.44 6.95 -0.87
C TYR A 40 16.50 7.77 0.00
N PHE A 41 15.92 7.20 1.04
CA PHE A 41 14.96 7.89 1.91
C PHE A 41 15.57 8.14 3.28
N ASP A 42 15.29 9.33 3.81
CA ASP A 42 15.62 9.74 5.16
C ASP A 42 14.39 9.50 6.07
N LYS A 43 14.63 8.91 7.24
CA LYS A 43 13.57 8.51 8.19
C LYS A 43 12.78 9.69 8.75
N ASP A 44 13.40 10.86 8.81
CA ASP A 44 12.80 12.07 9.38
C ASP A 44 12.04 12.91 8.33
N LYS A 45 12.07 12.51 7.06
CA LYS A 45 11.37 13.19 5.97
C LYS A 45 9.98 12.62 5.73
N SER A 46 9.10 13.46 5.19
CA SER A 46 7.76 13.03 4.77
C SER A 46 7.84 12.13 3.55
N ILE A 47 7.10 11.02 3.57
CA ILE A 47 6.93 10.10 2.44
C ILE A 47 5.47 10.13 1.97
N LEU A 48 5.26 10.20 0.66
CA LEU A 48 3.96 10.00 0.02
C LEU A 48 3.96 8.64 -0.70
N ASP A 49 3.12 7.71 -0.23
CA ASP A 49 2.92 6.39 -0.84
C ASP A 49 1.70 6.44 -1.79
N VAL A 50 1.98 6.66 -3.07
CA VAL A 50 0.96 6.81 -4.12
C VAL A 50 0.52 5.43 -4.61
N GLY A 51 -0.79 5.21 -4.66
CA GLY A 51 -1.34 3.91 -5.01
C GLY A 51 -1.05 2.84 -3.95
N CYS A 52 -1.01 3.23 -2.68
CA CYS A 52 -0.63 2.35 -1.57
C CYS A 52 -1.55 1.12 -1.41
N GLY A 53 -2.75 1.15 -2.01
CA GLY A 53 -3.67 0.03 -2.03
C GLY A 53 -4.00 -0.41 -0.61
N ALA A 54 -3.72 -1.68 -0.28
CA ALA A 54 -3.94 -2.23 1.06
C ALA A 54 -2.95 -1.73 2.12
N GLY A 55 -1.92 -0.98 1.72
CA GLY A 55 -0.93 -0.42 2.62
C GLY A 55 0.24 -1.36 2.93
N ARG A 56 0.47 -2.43 2.14
CA ARG A 56 1.59 -3.37 2.36
C ARG A 56 2.91 -2.62 2.56
N THR A 57 3.21 -1.70 1.66
CA THR A 57 4.43 -0.88 1.74
C THR A 57 4.31 0.14 2.88
N THR A 58 3.22 0.90 2.95
CA THR A 58 3.00 1.95 3.97
C THR A 58 3.18 1.47 5.41
N PHE A 59 2.48 0.38 5.79
CA PHE A 59 2.54 -0.14 7.16
C PHE A 59 3.93 -0.69 7.49
N ASN A 60 4.56 -1.41 6.57
CA ASN A 60 5.89 -1.95 6.80
C ASN A 60 6.98 -0.86 6.82
N LEU A 61 6.82 0.23 6.07
CA LEU A 61 7.67 1.41 6.20
C LEU A 61 7.53 2.04 7.59
N TYR A 62 6.31 2.13 8.10
CA TYR A 62 6.05 2.63 9.46
C TYR A 62 6.75 1.76 10.51
N GLU A 63 6.64 0.43 10.40
CA GLU A 63 7.33 -0.51 11.30
C GLU A 63 8.86 -0.42 11.18
N MET A 64 9.39 -0.14 9.99
CA MET A 64 10.82 0.13 9.79
C MET A 64 11.29 1.48 10.36
N GLY A 65 10.39 2.32 10.86
CA GLY A 65 10.72 3.58 11.54
C GLY A 65 10.59 4.84 10.69
N TYR A 66 10.04 4.75 9.47
CA TYR A 66 9.63 5.93 8.71
C TYR A 66 8.28 6.39 9.27
N LYS A 67 8.26 7.37 10.17
CA LYS A 67 7.03 7.70 10.93
C LYS A 67 6.14 8.76 10.29
N ASN A 68 6.67 9.50 9.32
CA ASN A 68 5.94 10.57 8.65
C ASN A 68 5.54 10.13 7.22
N ILE A 69 4.55 9.25 7.13
CA ILE A 69 4.07 8.68 5.86
C ILE A 69 2.61 9.05 5.64
N ILE A 70 2.28 9.49 4.43
CA ILE A 70 0.91 9.68 3.95
C ILE A 70 0.68 8.65 2.84
N GLY A 71 -0.37 7.83 2.99
CA GLY A 71 -0.79 6.88 1.95
C GLY A 71 -2.08 7.31 1.27
N GLU A 72 -2.16 7.18 -0.06
CA GLU A 72 -3.41 7.35 -0.80
C GLU A 72 -4.23 6.04 -0.78
N LEU A 73 -4.91 5.78 0.33
CA LEU A 73 -5.73 4.57 0.46
C LEU A 73 -6.94 4.63 -0.48
N ALA A 74 -7.12 3.56 -1.27
CA ALA A 74 -8.34 3.40 -2.06
C ALA A 74 -9.55 3.28 -1.10
N PRO A 75 -10.66 4.01 -1.32
CA PRO A 75 -11.83 3.97 -0.43
C PRO A 75 -12.39 2.56 -0.19
N LEU A 76 -12.21 1.65 -1.15
CA LEU A 76 -12.60 0.24 -1.05
C LEU A 76 -11.94 -0.52 0.13
N ILE A 77 -10.83 0.00 0.63
CA ILE A 77 -9.99 -0.66 1.65
C ILE A 77 -10.32 -0.16 3.05
N LEU A 78 -10.85 1.06 3.18
CA LEU A 78 -11.36 1.58 4.45
C LEU A 78 -12.49 0.72 5.02
N ASP A 79 -13.31 0.09 4.16
CA ASP A 79 -14.39 -0.82 4.58
C ASP A 79 -13.86 -2.16 5.15
N LYS A 80 -12.55 -2.44 5.06
CA LYS A 80 -11.93 -3.73 5.43
C LYS A 80 -10.93 -3.63 6.60
N LEU A 81 -10.67 -2.43 7.11
CA LEU A 81 -9.90 -2.16 8.32
C LEU A 81 -10.84 -2.03 9.52
#